data_AF-A0A2E8S932-F1
#
_entry.id   AF-A0A2E8S932-F1
#
_cell.length_a   1.000
_cell.length_b   1.000
_cell.length_c   1.000
_cell.angle_alpha   90.00
_cell.angle_beta   90.00
_cell.angle_gamma   90.00
#
_symmetry.space_group_name_H-M   'P 1'
#
loop_
_entity.id
_entity.type
_entity.pdbx_description
1 polymer ?
#
loop_
_entity_poly.entity_id
_entity_poly.type
_entity_poly.pdbx_seq_one_letter_code
_entity_poly.pdbx_strand_id
1 'polypeptide(L)' 'MVKIGCEMVTIDGFSGHSDRRQLLEFIENMSPRPKNVICHHGDYQKCNELGRTLREKFKVRTFAPNNLETVRLV' A
#
# COMPACT_ATOMS: atom_id res chain seq x y z
N MET A 1 -32.46 -11.24 -5.33
CA MET A 1 -31.08 -11.74 -5.49
C MET A 1 -31.08 -12.87 -6.52
N VAL A 2 -30.14 -12.85 -7.47
CA VAL A 2 -30.02 -13.88 -8.51
C VAL A 2 -29.07 -14.97 -8.01
N LYS A 3 -29.44 -16.24 -8.17
CA LYS A 3 -28.56 -17.37 -7.83
C LYS A 3 -27.49 -17.54 -8.90
N ILE A 4 -26.22 -17.59 -8.48
CA ILE A 4 -25.08 -17.92 -9.34
C ILE A 4 -24.87 -19.42 -9.24
N GLY A 5 -24.92 -20.12 -10.37
CA GLY A 5 -24.85 -21.59 -10.45
C GLY A 5 -23.55 -22.13 -11.05
N CYS A 6 -22.50 -21.32 -11.12
CA CYS A 6 -21.18 -21.69 -11.62
C CYS A 6 -20.16 -21.77 -10.48
N GLU A 7 -19.06 -22.49 -10.72
CA GLU A 7 -17.90 -22.50 -9.84
C GLU A 7 -17.23 -21.13 -9.81
N MET A 8 -16.83 -20.68 -8.62
CA MET A 8 -16.16 -19.39 -8.41
C MET A 8 -14.73 -19.66 -7.95
N VAL A 9 -13.76 -19.31 -8.79
CA VAL A 9 -12.33 -19.45 -8.48
C VAL A 9 -11.66 -18.09 -8.66
N THR A 10 -10.85 -17.69 -7.68
CA THR A 10 -9.99 -16.50 -7.77
C THR A 10 -8.57 -16.95 -7.98
N ILE A 11 -7.94 -16.47 -9.05
CA ILE A 11 -6.53 -16.73 -9.33
C ILE A 11 -5.75 -15.45 -9.05
N ASP A 12 -5.07 -15.41 -7.92
CA ASP A 12 -4.21 -14.29 -7.54
C ASP A 12 -2.83 -14.42 -8.19
N GLY A 13 -2.27 -13.30 -8.64
CA GLY A 13 -0.93 -13.24 -9.27
C GLY A 13 -0.88 -12.60 -10.66
N PHE A 14 -2.03 -12.29 -11.26
CA PHE A 14 -2.12 -11.67 -12.59
C PHE A 14 -2.58 -10.20 -12.57
N SER A 15 -2.67 -9.58 -11.38
CA SER A 15 -3.14 -8.20 -11.23
C SER A 15 -2.15 -7.13 -11.71
N GLY A 16 -0.87 -7.50 -11.91
CA GLY A 16 0.20 -6.56 -12.25
C GLY A 16 0.61 -5.62 -11.12
N HIS A 17 -0.04 -5.70 -9.96
CA HIS A 17 0.33 -4.94 -8.77
C HIS A 17 1.35 -5.70 -7.92
N SER A 18 2.33 -4.96 -7.40
CA SER A 18 3.26 -5.49 -6.42
C SER A 18 2.52 -5.99 -5.19
N ASP A 19 2.84 -7.20 -4.75
CA ASP A 19 2.34 -7.75 -3.50
C ASP A 19 2.94 -7.02 -2.28
N ARG A 20 2.46 -7.37 -1.08
CA ARG A 20 2.91 -6.73 0.16
C ARG A 20 4.43 -6.85 0.39
N ARG A 21 5.04 -7.98 0.01
CA ARG A 21 6.48 -8.22 0.19
C ARG A 21 7.27 -7.37 -0.79
N GLN A 22 6.87 -7.35 -2.06
CA GLN A 22 7.47 -6.55 -3.12
C GLN A 22 7.40 -5.05 -2.80
N LEU A 23 6.30 -4.55 -2.23
CA LEU A 23 6.20 -3.15 -1.78
C LEU A 23 7.18 -2.80 -0.66
N LEU A 24 7.43 -3.72 0.28
CA LEU A 24 8.42 -3.52 1.34
C LEU A 24 9.84 -3.56 0.78
N GLU A 25 10.13 -4.50 -0.13
CA GLU A 25 11.41 -4.61 -0.82
C GLU A 25 11.71 -3.37 -1.67
N PHE A 26 10.69 -2.78 -2.29
CA PHE A 26 10.83 -1.55 -3.07
C PHE A 26 11.35 -0.38 -2.21
N ILE A 27 10.82 -0.21 -1.00
CA ILE A 27 11.29 0.83 -0.07
C ILE A 27 12.64 0.46 0.55
N GLU A 28 12.91 -0.83 0.76
CA GLU A 28 14.16 -1.33 1.31
C GLU A 28 15.35 -1.05 0.40
N ASN A 29 15.16 -1.21 -0.91
CA ASN A 29 16.19 -1.02 -1.93
C ASN A 29 16.32 0.43 -2.43
N MET A 30 15.52 1.37 -1.92
CA MET A 30 15.54 2.76 -2.36
C MET A 30 16.76 3.51 -1.77
N SER A 31 17.55 4.13 -2.64
CA SER A 31 18.71 4.95 -2.26
C SER A 31 18.67 6.32 -2.99
N PRO A 32 18.72 7.46 -2.26
CA PRO A 32 18.78 7.57 -0.81
C PRO A 32 17.46 7.14 -0.14
N ARG A 33 17.54 6.72 1.13
CA ARG A 33 16.35 6.29 1.88
C ARG A 33 15.36 7.46 2.04
N PRO A 34 14.06 7.29 1.71
CA PRO A 34 13.10 8.37 1.79
C PRO A 34 12.83 8.77 3.26
N LYS A 35 12.67 10.06 3.52
CA LYS A 35 12.25 10.57 4.85
C LYS A 35 10.74 10.48 5.07
N ASN A 36 9.98 10.61 3.98
CA ASN A 36 8.52 10.61 3.94
C ASN A 36 8.03 9.61 2.89
N VAL A 37 7.00 8.82 3.20
CA VAL A 37 6.32 7.93 2.25
C VAL A 37 4.81 8.21 2.30
N ILE A 38 4.17 8.41 1.16
CA ILE A 38 2.73 8.65 1.07
C ILE A 38 2.09 7.44 0.41
N CYS A 39 1.28 6.70 1.16
CA CYS A 39 0.53 5.54 0.70
C CYS A 39 -0.81 6.01 0.11
N HIS A 40 -1.10 5.59 -1.11
CA HIS A 40 -2.35 5.88 -1.81
C HIS A 40 -2.76 4.69 -2.69
N HIS A 41 -3.87 4.82 -3.44
CA HIS A 41 -4.36 3.82 -4.41
C HIS A 41 -4.54 2.41 -3.81
N GLY A 42 -5.02 2.36 -2.57
CA GLY A 42 -5.47 1.15 -1.91
C GLY A 42 -6.62 1.50 -0.96
N ASP A 43 -7.30 0.47 -0.45
CA ASP A 43 -8.31 0.67 0.57
C ASP A 43 -7.70 1.42 1.76
N TYR A 44 -8.47 2.33 2.37
CA TYR A 44 -7.99 3.19 3.46
C TYR A 44 -7.30 2.39 4.58
N GLN A 45 -7.86 1.22 4.93
CA GLN A 45 -7.27 0.34 5.93
C GLN A 45 -5.94 -0.27 5.48
N LYS A 46 -5.84 -0.72 4.22
CA LYS A 46 -4.60 -1.29 3.65
C LYS A 46 -3.48 -0.26 3.57
N CYS A 47 -3.79 0.97 3.13
CA CYS A 47 -2.81 2.06 3.09
C CYS A 47 -2.28 2.39 4.50
N ASN A 48 -3.15 2.44 5.50
CA ASN A 48 -2.74 2.69 6.88
C ASN A 48 -1.90 1.55 7.48
N GLU A 49 -2.25 0.30 7.20
CA GLU A 49 -1.50 -0.87 7.65
C GLU A 49 -0.09 -0.92 7.04
N LEU A 50 0.01 -0.67 5.72
CA LEU A 50 1.30 -0.57 5.04
C LEU A 50 2.13 0.58 5.62
N GLY A 51 1.53 1.76 5.81
CA GLY A 51 2.20 2.90 6.43
C GLY A 51 2.70 2.59 7.85
N ARG A 52 1.91 1.89 8.68
CA ARG A 52 2.37 1.44 10.01
C ARG A 52 3.60 0.54 9.90
N THR A 53 3.55 -0.46 9.01
CA THR A 53 4.66 -1.39 8.79
C THR A 53 5.94 -0.66 8.34
N LEU A 54 5.81 0.29 7.42
CA LEU A 54 6.93 1.10 6.91
C LEU A 54 7.53 1.99 8.01
N ARG A 55 6.70 2.62 8.85
CA ARG A 55 7.14 3.40 10.03
C ARG A 55 7.95 2.53 11.00
N GLU A 56 7.44 1.35 11.32
CA GLU A 56 8.07 0.44 12.29
C GLU A 56 9.40 -0.12 11.78
N LYS A 57 9.40 -0.64 10.54
CA LYS A 57 10.55 -1.31 9.93
C LYS A 57 11.66 -0.34 9.51
N PHE A 58 11.29 0.80 8.93
CA PHE A 58 12.26 1.69 8.26
C PHE A 58 12.44 3.05 8.93
N LYS A 59 11.69 3.34 10.00
CA LYS A 59 11.74 4.62 10.74
C LYS A 59 11.49 5.85 9.86
N VAL A 60 10.69 5.69 8.81
CA VAL A 60 10.29 6.77 7.89
C VAL A 60 8.92 7.33 8.29
N ARG A 61 8.66 8.61 8.05
CA ARG A 61 7.31 9.18 8.27
C ARG A 61 6.39 8.69 7.15
N THR A 62 5.20 8.21 7.51
CA THR A 62 4.24 7.73 6.50
C THR A 62 2.89 8.44 6.61
N PHE A 63 2.25 8.66 5.48
CA PHE A 63 0.93 9.30 5.37
C PHE A 63 0.01 8.43 4.54
N ALA A 64 -1.28 8.37 4.90
CA ALA A 64 -2.35 7.80 4.10
C ALA A 64 -3.51 8.80 4.09
N PRO A 65 -3.36 9.91 3.33
CA PRO A 65 -4.31 11.01 3.39
C PRO A 65 -5.65 10.63 2.73
N ASN A 66 -6.72 11.25 3.22
CA ASN A 66 -8.02 11.20 2.55
C ASN A 66 -8.03 12.11 1.31
N ASN A 67 -8.98 11.85 0.41
CA ASN A 67 -9.23 12.75 -0.71
C ASN A 67 -9.47 14.17 -0.20
N LEU A 68 -8.85 15.16 -0.85
CA LEU A 68 -8.87 16.59 -0.50
C LEU A 68 -8.03 17.01 0.73
N GLU A 69 -7.31 16.09 1.38
CA GLU A 69 -6.30 16.48 2.36
C GLU A 69 -5.01 16.98 1.69
N THR A 70 -4.30 17.88 2.39
CA THR A 70 -3.02 18.44 1.92
C THR A 70 -1.88 18.01 2.84
N VAL A 71 -0.81 17.44 2.27
CA VAL A 71 0.42 17.11 3.00
C VAL A 71 1.52 18.11 2.61
N ARG A 72 2.07 18.82 3.59
CA ARG A 72 3.18 19.76 3.38
C ARG A 72 4.53 19.04 3.48
N LEU A 73 5.30 19.07 2.39
CA LEU A 73 6.65 18.50 2.30
C LEU A 73 7.68 19.62 2.46
N VAL A 74 7.96 20.03 3.69
CA VAL A 74 9.05 20.96 4.01
C VAL A 74 10.08 20.29 4.90
#